data_AF-A0A077LT98-F1
#
_entry.id   AF-A0A077LT98-F1
#
_cell.length_a   1.000
_cell.length_b   1.000
_cell.length_c   1.000
_cell.angle_alpha   90.00
_cell.angle_beta   90.00
_cell.angle_gamma   90.00
#
_symmetry.space_group_name_H-M   'P 1'
#
loop_
_entity.id
_entity.type
_entity.pdbx_description
1 polymer ?
#
loop_
_entity_poly.entity_id
_entity_poly.type
_entity_poly.pdbx_seq_one_letter_code
_entity_poly.pdbx_strand_id
1 'polypeptide(L)'
;MAPAKGLPGRLPDLIADALLALGVAQELVDDERTHLEEVRIARTANRSVVGSMNDFAFRADHRRTETGDLDLGALSMDLAHVPCGPLNTSHTFSDAELHALLGSLRPSPSAERRVPGPRARVTVGGRWQGG
;
A
#
# COMPACT_ATOMS: atom_id res chain seq x y z
N MET A 1 -32.42 -1.18 0.43
CA MET A 1 -31.52 -0.66 1.48
C MET A 1 -30.21 -0.26 0.81
N ALA A 2 -29.72 0.97 0.97
CA ALA A 2 -28.47 1.36 0.33
C ALA A 2 -27.28 0.69 1.07
N PRO A 3 -26.52 -0.22 0.44
CA PRO A 3 -25.44 -0.96 1.09
C PRO A 3 -24.31 -0.07 1.65
N ALA A 4 -24.24 1.19 1.19
CA ALA A 4 -23.20 2.15 1.52
C ALA A 4 -23.43 2.93 2.83
N LYS A 5 -24.65 2.88 3.42
CA LYS A 5 -24.91 3.58 4.69
C LYS A 5 -24.04 2.94 5.79
N GLY A 6 -23.23 3.76 6.46
CA GLY A 6 -22.30 3.30 7.49
C GLY A 6 -21.00 2.68 6.97
N LEU A 7 -20.72 2.72 5.65
CA LEU A 7 -19.43 2.26 5.11
C LEU A 7 -18.23 2.95 5.79
N PRO A 8 -18.20 4.29 5.98
CA PRO A 8 -17.10 4.94 6.69
C PRO A 8 -16.79 4.35 8.06
N GLY A 9 -17.82 3.97 8.83
CA GLY A 9 -17.66 3.46 10.18
C GLY A 9 -17.11 2.03 10.25
N ARG A 10 -17.20 1.25 9.17
CA ARG A 10 -16.65 -0.12 9.09
C ARG A 10 -15.42 -0.24 8.20
N LEU A 11 -15.10 0.81 7.44
CA LEU A 11 -14.00 0.81 6.48
C LEU A 11 -12.63 0.55 7.15
N PRO A 12 -12.30 1.14 8.30
CA PRO A 12 -11.02 0.89 8.96
C PRO A 12 -10.82 -0.60 9.29
N ASP A 13 -11.85 -1.25 9.85
CA ASP A 13 -11.78 -2.66 10.22
C ASP A 13 -11.67 -3.57 9.00
N LEU A 14 -12.43 -3.28 7.93
CA LEU A 14 -12.35 -4.02 6.67
C LEU A 14 -10.96 -3.91 6.00
N ILE A 15 -10.34 -2.73 6.07
CA ILE A 15 -8.98 -2.54 5.55
C ILE A 15 -7.96 -3.27 6.42
N ALA A 16 -8.10 -3.20 7.76
CA ALA A 16 -7.22 -3.91 8.68
C ALA A 16 -7.25 -5.43 8.46
N ASP A 17 -8.44 -6.01 8.34
CA ASP A 17 -8.61 -7.45 8.06
C ASP A 17 -7.95 -7.85 6.73
N ALA A 18 -8.12 -7.03 5.68
CA ALA A 18 -7.50 -7.29 4.39
C ALA A 18 -5.96 -7.19 4.44
N LEU A 19 -5.41 -6.21 5.15
CA LEU A 19 -3.96 -6.07 5.31
C LEU A 19 -3.35 -7.23 6.12
N LEU A 20 -4.03 -7.68 7.19
CA LEU A 20 -3.61 -8.86 7.94
C LEU A 20 -3.65 -10.12 7.07
N ALA A 21 -4.69 -10.29 6.25
CA ALA A 21 -4.79 -11.40 5.31
C ALA A 21 -3.68 -11.39 4.25
N LEU A 22 -3.19 -10.20 3.88
CA LEU A 22 -2.03 -10.01 3.00
C LEU A 22 -0.68 -10.13 3.73
N GLY A 23 -0.67 -10.46 5.02
CA GLY A 23 0.56 -10.68 5.80
C GLY A 23 1.27 -9.39 6.23
N VAL A 24 0.58 -8.27 6.30
CA VAL A 24 1.11 -7.03 6.91
C VAL A 24 1.25 -7.23 8.42
N ALA A 25 2.34 -6.71 9.00
CA ALA A 25 2.59 -6.84 10.44
C ALA A 25 1.54 -6.07 11.25
N GLN A 26 1.13 -6.62 12.40
CA GLN A 26 0.07 -6.05 13.24
C GLN A 26 0.34 -4.58 13.60
N GLU A 27 1.59 -4.23 13.89
CA GLU A 27 1.97 -2.86 14.28
C GLU A 27 1.67 -1.85 13.17
N LEU A 28 1.95 -2.21 11.91
CA LEU A 28 1.64 -1.37 10.73
C LEU A 28 0.13 -1.30 10.48
N VAL A 29 -0.60 -2.38 10.76
CA VAL A 29 -2.06 -2.41 10.62
C VAL A 29 -2.73 -1.53 11.67
N ASP A 30 -2.25 -1.55 12.91
CA ASP A 30 -2.77 -0.71 13.99
C ASP A 30 -2.51 0.79 13.69
N ASP A 31 -1.32 1.10 13.16
CA ASP A 31 -0.99 2.45 12.70
C ASP A 31 -1.93 2.91 11.58
N GLU A 32 -2.13 2.09 10.53
CA GLU A 32 -3.02 2.42 9.42
C GLU A 32 -4.48 2.57 9.89
N ARG A 33 -4.95 1.68 10.77
CA ARG A 33 -6.30 1.76 11.34
C ARG A 33 -6.53 3.07 12.09
N THR A 34 -5.53 3.52 12.87
CA THR A 34 -5.58 4.80 13.60
C THR A 34 -5.66 5.98 12.63
N HIS A 35 -4.90 5.94 11.52
CA HIS A 35 -4.97 6.97 10.48
C HIS A 35 -6.34 7.02 9.77
N LEU A 36 -7.08 5.90 9.77
CA LEU A 36 -8.40 5.79 9.16
C LEU A 36 -9.57 6.16 10.10
N GLU A 37 -9.31 6.67 11.31
CA GLU A 37 -10.37 7.16 12.22
C GLU A 37 -11.21 8.29 11.58
N GLU A 38 -10.60 9.11 10.72
CA GLU A 38 -11.29 10.15 9.95
C GLU A 38 -11.44 9.78 8.46
N VAL A 39 -12.50 9.05 8.11
CA VAL A 39 -12.82 8.75 6.71
C VAL A 39 -13.54 9.94 6.04
N ARG A 40 -12.96 10.48 4.96
CA ARG A 40 -13.57 11.53 4.13
C ARG A 40 -13.95 10.97 2.76
N ILE A 41 -15.21 11.16 2.36
CA ILE A 41 -15.69 10.76 1.03
C ILE A 41 -15.75 11.98 0.11
N ALA A 42 -15.02 11.92 -0.99
CA ALA A 42 -15.01 12.95 -2.03
C ALA A 42 -14.92 12.31 -3.42
N ARG A 43 -15.30 13.08 -4.44
CA ARG A 43 -15.14 12.66 -5.83
C ARG A 43 -13.65 12.68 -6.20
N THR A 44 -13.15 11.59 -6.78
CA THR A 44 -11.81 11.57 -7.37
C THR A 44 -11.80 12.17 -8.78
N ALA A 45 -10.79 12.97 -9.10
CA ALA A 45 -10.52 13.45 -10.46
C ALA A 45 -9.59 12.50 -11.25
N ASN A 46 -9.03 11.49 -10.58
CA ASN A 46 -8.10 10.55 -11.20
C ASN A 46 -8.87 9.46 -11.97
N ARG A 47 -8.88 9.57 -13.30
CA ARG A 47 -9.53 8.60 -14.19
C ARG A 47 -8.95 7.19 -14.12
N SER A 48 -7.67 7.03 -13.78
CA SER A 48 -7.06 5.71 -13.60
C SER A 48 -7.64 4.99 -12.39
N VAL A 49 -7.84 5.71 -11.28
CA VAL A 49 -8.49 5.16 -10.08
C VAL A 49 -9.92 4.74 -10.40
N VAL A 50 -10.67 5.59 -11.11
CA VAL A 50 -12.03 5.24 -11.54
C VAL A 50 -12.03 4.00 -12.45
N GLY A 51 -11.10 3.91 -13.39
CA GLY A 51 -10.93 2.74 -14.26
C GLY A 51 -10.68 1.45 -13.48
N SER A 52 -9.69 1.43 -12.59
CA SER A 52 -9.37 0.25 -11.78
C SER A 52 -10.51 -0.17 -10.85
N MET A 53 -11.24 0.79 -10.26
CA MET A 53 -12.42 0.47 -9.46
C MET A 53 -13.56 -0.13 -10.29
N ASN A 54 -13.70 0.26 -11.57
CA ASN A 54 -14.66 -0.36 -12.48
C ASN A 54 -14.24 -1.80 -12.84
N ASP A 55 -12.95 -2.04 -13.10
CA ASP A 55 -12.45 -3.39 -13.37
C ASP A 55 -12.69 -4.34 -12.18
N PHE A 56 -12.50 -3.84 -10.96
CA PHE A 56 -12.82 -4.59 -9.73
C PHE A 56 -14.32 -4.90 -9.61
N ALA A 57 -15.18 -3.92 -9.89
CA ALA A 57 -16.62 -4.11 -9.86
C ALA A 57 -17.08 -5.16 -10.88
N PHE A 58 -16.55 -5.10 -12.10
CA PHE A 58 -16.84 -6.07 -13.16
C PHE A 58 -16.44 -7.49 -12.75
N ARG A 59 -15.24 -7.67 -12.18
CA ARG A 59 -14.77 -8.99 -11.73
C ARG A 59 -15.55 -9.51 -10.53
N ALA A 60 -15.92 -8.64 -9.58
CA ALA A 60 -16.75 -9.01 -8.45
C ALA A 60 -18.14 -9.48 -8.89
N ASP A 61 -18.73 -8.84 -9.90
CA ASP A 61 -20.04 -9.21 -10.44
C ASP A 61 -20.02 -10.57 -11.14
N HIS A 62 -18.97 -10.85 -11.93
CA HIS A 62 -18.77 -12.16 -12.54
C HIS A 62 -18.70 -13.28 -11.49
N ARG A 63 -17.84 -13.10 -10.47
CA ARG A 63 -17.67 -14.09 -9.40
C ARG A 63 -18.95 -14.31 -8.59
N ARG A 64 -19.71 -13.25 -8.31
CA ARG A 64 -21.06 -13.34 -7.68
C ARG A 64 -21.99 -14.22 -8.51
N THR A 65 -22.00 -14.02 -9.81
CA THR A 65 -22.86 -14.77 -10.74
C THR A 65 -22.48 -16.24 -10.80
N GLU A 66 -21.19 -16.56 -10.71
CA GLU A 66 -20.67 -17.94 -10.76
C GLU A 66 -20.88 -18.72 -9.46
N THR A 67 -20.73 -18.07 -8.30
CA THR A 67 -20.64 -18.77 -7.00
C THR A 67 -21.87 -18.62 -6.11
N GLY A 68 -22.75 -17.64 -6.37
CA GLY A 68 -24.04 -17.47 -5.69
C GLY A 68 -23.97 -16.93 -4.24
N ASP A 69 -22.94 -17.29 -3.48
CA ASP A 69 -22.59 -16.72 -2.18
C ASP A 69 -21.23 -16.03 -2.25
N LEU A 70 -21.09 -14.88 -1.58
CA LEU A 70 -19.92 -14.03 -1.71
C LEU A 70 -19.26 -13.82 -0.36
N ASP A 71 -18.27 -14.67 -0.06
CA ASP A 71 -17.29 -14.36 0.96
C ASP A 71 -16.52 -13.09 0.55
N LEU A 72 -16.77 -12.00 1.27
CA LEU A 72 -16.16 -10.70 1.00
C LEU A 72 -14.65 -10.69 1.25
N GLY A 73 -14.16 -11.51 2.18
CA GLY A 73 -12.74 -11.66 2.44
C GLY A 73 -12.04 -12.35 1.28
N ALA A 74 -12.58 -13.50 0.83
CA ALA A 74 -12.07 -14.20 -0.35
C ALA A 74 -12.15 -13.33 -1.61
N LEU A 75 -13.26 -12.60 -1.80
CA LEU A 75 -13.39 -11.62 -2.88
C LEU A 75 -12.30 -10.55 -2.81
N SER A 76 -12.01 -10.03 -1.62
CA SER A 76 -10.97 -9.00 -1.44
C SER A 76 -9.59 -9.53 -1.82
N MET A 77 -9.26 -10.76 -1.44
CA MET A 77 -7.99 -11.40 -1.80
C MET A 77 -7.89 -11.66 -3.30
N ASP A 78 -8.96 -12.14 -3.92
CA ASP A 78 -9.01 -12.32 -5.37
C ASP A 78 -8.83 -11.00 -6.13
N LEU A 79 -9.38 -9.89 -5.61
CA LEU A 79 -9.24 -8.57 -6.20
C LEU A 79 -7.83 -7.98 -5.97
N ALA A 80 -7.18 -8.31 -4.85
CA ALA A 80 -5.79 -7.89 -4.60
C ALA A 80 -4.82 -8.46 -5.64
N HIS A 81 -5.13 -9.63 -6.20
CA HIS A 81 -4.38 -10.25 -7.29
C HIS A 81 -4.85 -9.84 -8.69
N VAL A 82 -5.53 -8.69 -8.83
CA VAL A 82 -5.91 -8.11 -10.12
C VAL A 82 -4.85 -7.08 -10.55
N PRO A 83 -4.46 -7.09 -11.84
CA PRO A 83 -3.48 -6.14 -12.28
C PRO A 83 -4.04 -4.71 -12.34
N CYS A 84 -3.33 -3.74 -11.77
CA CYS A 84 -3.70 -2.32 -11.72
C CYS A 84 -2.81 -1.47 -12.62
N GLY A 85 -2.67 -1.85 -13.90
CA GLY A 85 -1.80 -1.18 -14.88
C GLY A 85 -2.01 0.34 -15.03
N PRO A 86 -3.24 0.89 -14.94
CA PRO A 86 -3.45 2.33 -14.97
C PRO A 86 -2.91 3.11 -13.74
N LEU A 87 -2.67 2.41 -12.62
CA LEU A 87 -2.19 2.98 -11.37
C LEU A 87 -0.69 2.78 -11.15
N ASN A 88 -0.11 1.71 -11.70
CA ASN A 88 1.26 1.32 -11.44
C ASN A 88 2.11 1.33 -12.72
N THR A 89 3.26 1.98 -12.65
CA THR A 89 4.26 1.99 -13.72
C THR A 89 5.24 0.80 -13.65
N SER A 90 5.23 0.02 -12.57
CA SER A 90 6.24 -1.02 -12.28
C SER A 90 5.68 -2.44 -12.05
N HIS A 91 4.92 -2.69 -10.98
CA HIS A 91 4.41 -4.01 -10.63
C HIS A 91 2.94 -4.15 -10.98
N THR A 92 2.64 -5.29 -11.59
CA THR A 92 1.40 -5.49 -12.32
C THR A 92 0.21 -5.62 -11.38
N PHE A 93 0.36 -6.24 -10.21
CA PHE A 93 -0.72 -6.59 -9.26
C PHE A 93 -0.67 -5.77 -7.95
N SER A 94 -1.84 -5.55 -7.33
CA SER A 94 -1.96 -4.70 -6.14
C SER A 94 -1.29 -5.28 -4.89
N ASP A 95 -1.43 -6.59 -4.65
CA ASP A 95 -0.76 -7.31 -3.57
C ASP A 95 0.77 -7.28 -3.69
N ALA A 96 1.29 -7.48 -4.90
CA ALA A 96 2.72 -7.41 -5.19
C ALA A 96 3.30 -6.02 -4.93
N GLU A 97 2.59 -4.95 -5.31
CA GLU A 97 3.02 -3.58 -4.98
C GLU A 97 3.00 -3.30 -3.48
N LEU A 98 2.00 -3.79 -2.74
CA LEU A 98 1.97 -3.64 -1.28
C LEU A 98 3.20 -4.28 -0.64
N HIS A 99 3.55 -5.51 -1.04
CA HIS A 99 4.75 -6.17 -0.54
C HIS A 99 6.04 -5.44 -0.91
N ALA A 100 6.13 -4.91 -2.14
CA ALA A 100 7.27 -4.10 -2.57
C ALA A 100 7.40 -2.82 -1.74
N LEU A 101 6.29 -2.12 -1.49
CA LEU A 101 6.23 -0.94 -0.63
C LEU A 101 6.70 -1.28 0.79
N LEU A 102 6.17 -2.33 1.41
CA LEU A 102 6.56 -2.75 2.75
C LEU A 102 8.04 -3.12 2.84
N GLY A 103 8.58 -3.76 1.80
CA GLY A 103 10.02 -4.04 1.68
C GLY A 103 10.87 -2.76 1.64
N SER A 104 10.35 -1.69 1.04
CA SER A 104 11.01 -0.38 0.98
C SER A 104 10.92 0.42 2.28
N LEU A 105 9.84 0.21 3.06
CA LEU A 105 9.60 0.89 4.34
C LEU A 105 10.40 0.28 5.49
N ARG A 106 10.76 -1.02 5.41
CA ARG A 106 11.66 -1.62 6.38
C ARG A 106 13.05 -1.03 6.22
N PRO A 107 13.70 -0.52 7.29
CA PRO A 107 15.09 -0.11 7.20
C PRO A 107 15.92 -1.31 6.76
N SER A 108 16.71 -1.14 5.69
CA SER A 108 17.57 -2.20 5.19
C SER A 108 18.54 -2.65 6.30
N PRO A 109 18.69 -3.97 6.57
CA PRO A 109 19.67 -4.47 7.53
C PRO A 109 21.13 -4.13 7.12
N SER A 110 21.33 -3.71 5.87
CA SER A 110 22.62 -3.24 5.34
C SER A 110 23.01 -1.84 5.82
N ALA A 111 22.08 -1.03 6.34
CA ALA A 111 22.36 0.31 6.85
C ALA A 111 23.08 0.29 8.22
N GLU A 112 22.89 -0.76 9.02
CA GLU A 112 23.49 -0.88 10.37
C GLU A 112 24.93 -1.42 10.35
N ARG A 113 25.39 -2.04 9.26
CA ARG A 113 26.77 -2.57 9.17
C ARG A 113 27.83 -1.54 8.79
N ARG A 114 27.50 -0.25 8.64
CA ARG A 114 28.48 0.80 8.40
C ARG A 114 28.97 1.38 9.72
N VAL A 115 29.86 0.65 10.39
CA VAL A 115 30.69 1.20 11.48
C VAL A 115 31.39 2.45 10.95
N PRO A 116 31.23 3.63 11.58
CA PRO A 116 31.99 4.80 11.19
C PRO A 116 33.46 4.55 11.53
N GLY A 117 34.30 4.29 10.53
CA GLY A 117 35.76 4.36 10.69
C GLY A 117 36.15 5.77 11.15
N PRO A 118 37.24 5.93 11.93
CA PRO A 118 37.60 7.20 12.52
C PRO A 118 37.72 8.28 11.43
N ARG A 119 36.96 9.36 11.58
CA ARG A 119 37.02 10.52 10.69
C ARG A 119 38.47 11.02 10.65
N ALA A 120 39.13 10.88 9.49
CA ALA A 120 40.40 11.54 9.26
C ALA A 120 40.19 13.05 9.42
N ARG A 121 40.94 13.63 10.35
CA ARG A 121 40.97 15.08 10.59
C ARG A 121 41.67 15.71 9.39
N VAL A 122 40.90 16.36 8.51
CA VAL A 122 41.49 17.21 7.45
C VAL A 122 42.00 18.47 8.13
N THR A 123 43.30 18.53 8.38
CA THR A 123 44.01 19.76 8.71
C THR A 123 44.26 20.50 7.40
N VAL A 124 43.48 21.55 7.12
CA VAL A 124 43.77 22.46 6.01
C VAL A 124 44.92 23.37 6.47
N GLY A 125 46.15 22.96 6.14
CA GLY A 125 47.36 23.75 6.29
C GLY A 125 48.20 23.59 5.02
N GLY A 126 47.96 24.43 4.01
CA GLY A 126 48.65 24.32 2.73
C GLY A 126 48.39 25.52 1.84
N ARG A 127 49.33 26.47 1.89
CA ARG A 127 49.44 27.74 1.18
C ARG A 127 49.21 27.60 -0.34
N TRP A 128 48.24 28.32 -0.88
CA TRP A 128 48.16 28.60 -2.33
C TRP A 128 49.34 29.50 -2.72
N GLN A 129 50.19 29.06 -3.65
CA GLN A 129 51.05 29.94 -4.44
C GLN A 129 50.62 29.82 -5.90
N GLY A 130 50.31 30.96 -6.51
CA GLY A 130 50.04 31.08 -7.94
C GLY A 130 51.33 31.19 -8.75
N GLY A 131 51.22 30.82 -10.02
CA GLY A 131 52.18 31.01 -11.10
C GLY A 131 51.49 30.68 -12.41
#